data_AF-A0A3C1M339-F1
#
_entry.id   AF-A0A3C1M339-F1
#
_cell.length_a   1.000
_cell.length_b   1.000
_cell.length_c   1.000
_cell.angle_alpha   90.00
_cell.angle_beta   90.00
_cell.angle_gamma   90.00
#
_symmetry.space_group_name_H-M   'P 1'
#
loop_
_entity.id
_entity.type
_entity.pdbx_description
1 polymer ?
#
loop_
_entity_poly.entity_id
_entity_poly.type
_entity_poly.pdbx_seq_one_letter_code
_entity_poly.pdbx_strand_id
1 'polypeptide(L)'
;MKPFAISPDTPILPLNTEEAIAAIGLVAAVCDHEGDIHEAEAQAEVMLSTEYFAGYSEDELMQMVDRLAGISEEKGVDTLYASAIAALQEETPREIAFTMAIAVIQANGQITPEEEDFFHALKEALDISDDRADAILDSILESLALVDDPGWIEEVATGEEG
;
A
#
# COMPACT_ATOMS: atom_id res chain seq x y z
N MET A 1 -2.44 -2.11 -24.54
CA MET A 1 -1.24 -1.77 -23.75
C MET A 1 -1.39 -2.56 -22.46
N LYS A 2 -0.33 -3.22 -21.96
CA LYS A 2 -0.44 -3.81 -20.62
C LYS A 2 -0.57 -2.64 -19.62
N PRO A 3 -1.56 -2.64 -18.71
CA PRO A 3 -1.60 -1.64 -17.65
C PRO A 3 -0.27 -1.69 -16.86
N PHE A 4 0.24 -0.52 -16.46
CA PHE A 4 1.46 -0.35 -15.66
C PHE A 4 2.80 -0.81 -16.28
N ALA A 5 2.86 -1.01 -17.61
CA ALA A 5 4.14 -1.23 -18.28
C ALA A 5 4.97 0.06 -18.33
N ILE A 6 6.07 0.11 -17.55
CA ILE A 6 6.98 1.25 -17.54
C ILE A 6 7.66 1.39 -18.91
N SER A 7 7.41 2.51 -19.61
CA SER A 7 8.10 2.83 -20.85
C SER A 7 9.57 3.18 -20.57
N PRO A 8 10.53 2.76 -21.41
CA PRO A 8 11.94 3.13 -21.24
C PRO A 8 12.19 4.64 -21.33
N ASP A 9 11.27 5.40 -21.93
CA ASP A 9 11.34 6.86 -22.05
C ASP A 9 10.64 7.60 -20.89
N THR A 10 10.03 6.88 -19.94
CA THR A 10 9.39 7.49 -18.76
C THR A 10 10.47 8.18 -17.92
N PRO A 11 10.32 9.49 -17.62
CA PRO A 11 11.31 10.19 -16.81
C PRO A 11 11.34 9.61 -15.40
N ILE A 12 12.54 9.37 -14.87
CA ILE A 12 12.74 8.93 -13.49
C ILE A 12 13.06 10.14 -12.62
N LEU A 13 12.22 10.39 -11.62
CA LEU A 13 12.42 11.43 -10.63
C LEU A 13 13.13 10.85 -9.41
N PRO A 14 14.01 11.63 -8.74
CA PRO A 14 14.64 11.19 -7.50
C PRO A 14 13.58 11.13 -6.38
N LEU A 15 13.38 9.93 -5.86
CA LEU A 15 12.63 9.65 -4.63
C LEU A 15 13.58 8.99 -3.63
N ASN A 16 13.43 9.31 -2.34
CA ASN A 16 14.03 8.48 -1.30
C ASN A 16 13.17 7.21 -1.06
N THR A 17 13.62 6.32 -0.17
CA THR A 17 12.96 5.04 0.07
C THR A 17 11.54 5.22 0.63
N GLU A 18 11.38 6.12 1.59
CA GLU A 18 10.10 6.41 2.26
C GLU A 18 9.08 7.02 1.28
N GLU A 19 9.53 7.96 0.45
CA GLU A 19 8.77 8.55 -0.64
C GLU A 19 8.37 7.51 -1.69
N ALA A 20 9.25 6.55 -1.99
CA ALA A 20 8.95 5.49 -2.94
C ALA A 20 7.88 4.52 -2.39
N ILE A 21 7.96 4.15 -1.10
CA ILE A 21 6.92 3.35 -0.44
C ILE A 21 5.57 4.08 -0.46
N ALA A 22 5.55 5.36 -0.05
CA ALA A 22 4.33 6.16 -0.05
C ALA A 22 3.78 6.39 -1.47
N ALA A 23 4.66 6.51 -2.48
CA ALA A 23 4.26 6.65 -3.87
C ALA A 23 3.56 5.40 -4.39
N ILE A 24 3.99 4.19 -4.00
CA ILE A 24 3.29 2.96 -4.38
C ILE A 24 1.89 2.90 -3.77
N GLY A 25 1.72 3.32 -2.50
CA GLY A 25 0.40 3.46 -1.88
C GLY A 25 -0.50 4.43 -2.65
N LEU A 26 0.03 5.60 -3.01
CA LEU A 26 -0.72 6.59 -3.80
C LEU A 26 -1.10 6.06 -5.19
N VAL A 27 -0.20 5.36 -5.88
CA VAL A 27 -0.50 4.76 -7.18
C VAL A 27 -1.61 3.72 -7.04
N ALA A 28 -1.59 2.91 -5.99
CA ALA A 28 -2.65 1.94 -5.69
C ALA A 28 -4.01 2.63 -5.55
N ALA A 29 -4.08 3.72 -4.77
CA ALA A 29 -5.30 4.49 -4.51
C ALA A 29 -5.85 5.23 -5.75
N VAL A 30 -5.14 5.30 -6.87
CA VAL A 30 -5.63 6.01 -8.06
C VAL A 30 -5.59 5.15 -9.32
N CYS A 31 -5.26 3.87 -9.20
CA CYS A 31 -5.02 2.99 -10.35
C CYS A 31 -6.30 2.65 -11.14
N ASP A 32 -7.44 2.64 -10.46
CA ASP A 32 -8.78 2.50 -11.02
C ASP A 32 -9.44 3.84 -11.40
N HIS A 33 -8.73 4.96 -11.19
CA HIS A 33 -9.17 6.34 -11.36
C HIS A 33 -10.22 6.82 -10.34
N GLU A 34 -10.44 6.09 -9.25
CA GLU A 34 -11.41 6.41 -8.19
C GLU A 34 -10.77 6.32 -6.80
N GLY A 35 -9.94 7.31 -6.44
CA GLY A 35 -9.43 7.38 -5.06
C GLY A 35 -10.51 7.75 -4.04
N ASP A 36 -10.56 7.01 -2.94
CA ASP A 36 -11.51 7.21 -1.83
C ASP A 36 -10.85 7.57 -0.49
N ILE A 37 -11.64 8.11 0.44
CA ILE A 37 -11.22 8.41 1.81
C ILE A 37 -10.76 7.16 2.56
N HIS A 38 -11.35 5.99 2.33
CA HIS A 38 -10.93 4.76 3.00
C HIS A 38 -9.52 4.34 2.59
N GLU A 39 -9.16 4.48 1.31
CA GLU A 39 -7.81 4.22 0.79
C GLU A 39 -6.78 5.19 1.36
N ALA A 40 -7.14 6.48 1.45
CA ALA A 40 -6.28 7.49 2.05
C ALA A 40 -6.05 7.26 3.56
N GLU A 41 -7.10 6.87 4.29
CA GLU A 41 -7.02 6.51 5.71
C GLU A 41 -6.16 5.26 5.91
N ALA A 42 -6.34 4.22 5.10
CA ALA A 42 -5.54 3.00 5.16
C ALA A 42 -4.06 3.27 4.87
N GLN A 43 -3.76 4.09 3.85
CA GLN A 43 -2.38 4.51 3.58
C GLN A 43 -1.77 5.21 4.81
N ALA A 44 -2.49 6.16 5.41
CA ALA A 44 -2.00 6.88 6.58
C ALA A 44 -1.76 5.94 7.78
N GLU A 45 -2.66 4.97 8.02
CA GLU A 45 -2.53 3.99 9.09
C GLU A 45 -1.29 3.10 8.91
N VAL A 46 -1.05 2.59 7.70
CA VAL A 46 0.15 1.78 7.42
C VAL A 46 1.41 2.63 7.56
N MET A 47 1.40 3.88 7.10
CA MET A 47 2.53 4.78 7.27
C MET A 47 2.82 5.00 8.76
N LEU A 48 1.81 5.29 9.58
CA LEU A 48 2.01 5.54 11.01
C LEU A 48 2.42 4.29 11.82
N SER A 49 2.03 3.09 11.37
CA SER A 49 2.33 1.83 12.07
C SER A 49 3.65 1.17 11.65
N THR A 50 4.24 1.57 10.52
CA THR A 50 5.48 0.97 10.00
C THR A 50 6.73 1.68 10.56
N GLU A 51 7.73 0.90 11.02
CA GLU A 51 8.97 1.45 11.58
C GLU A 51 9.73 2.38 10.61
N TYR A 52 9.55 2.22 9.29
CA TYR A 52 10.14 3.08 8.25
C TYR A 52 9.73 4.55 8.36
N PHE A 53 8.57 4.86 8.95
CA PHE A 53 8.08 6.22 9.11
C PHE A 53 8.11 6.69 10.56
N ALA A 54 8.67 5.91 11.49
CA ALA A 54 8.68 6.24 12.92
C ALA A 54 9.39 7.57 13.27
N GLY A 55 10.21 8.10 12.36
CA GLY A 55 10.86 9.41 12.49
C GLY A 55 10.05 10.60 11.99
N TYR A 56 8.91 10.37 11.34
CA TYR A 56 8.08 11.40 10.75
C TYR A 56 6.88 11.74 11.65
N SER A 57 6.55 13.01 11.73
CA SER A 57 5.27 13.48 12.26
C SER A 57 4.15 13.32 11.23
N GLU A 58 2.90 13.28 11.68
CA GLU A 58 1.71 13.26 10.81
C GLU A 58 1.75 14.39 9.75
N ASP A 59 2.15 15.61 10.15
CA ASP A 59 2.28 16.75 9.23
C ASP A 59 3.35 16.53 8.16
N GLU A 60 4.46 15.85 8.48
CA GLU A 60 5.52 15.54 7.53
C GLU A 60 5.08 14.42 6.56
N LEU A 61 4.32 13.44 7.04
CA LEU A 61 3.73 12.40 6.20
C LEU A 61 2.69 12.98 5.23
N MET A 62 1.83 13.88 5.71
CA MET A 62 0.85 14.58 4.86
C MET A 62 1.56 15.40 3.78
N GLN A 63 2.59 16.17 4.14
CA GLN A 63 3.39 16.92 3.17
C GLN A 63 4.09 16.02 2.14
N MET A 64 4.52 14.83 2.56
CA MET A 64 5.08 13.83 1.66
C MET A 64 4.03 13.37 0.64
N VAL A 65 2.85 12.96 1.11
CA VAL A 65 1.77 12.51 0.23
C VAL A 65 1.33 13.63 -0.73
N ASP A 66 1.15 14.86 -0.24
CA ASP A 66 0.81 16.03 -1.05
C ASP A 66 1.84 16.29 -2.16
N ARG A 67 3.14 16.16 -1.83
CA ARG A 67 4.21 16.30 -2.83
C ARG A 67 4.11 15.22 -3.91
N LEU A 68 3.85 13.97 -3.53
CA LEU A 68 3.74 12.84 -4.47
C LEU A 68 2.49 12.96 -5.34
N ALA A 69 1.37 13.42 -4.77
CA ALA A 69 0.16 13.77 -5.51
C ALA A 69 0.45 14.85 -6.56
N GLY A 70 1.17 15.91 -6.19
CA GLY A 70 1.61 16.95 -7.14
C GLY A 70 2.47 16.40 -8.28
N ILE A 71 3.34 15.41 -8.01
CA ILE A 71 4.11 14.73 -9.07
C ILE A 71 3.18 13.94 -9.99
N SER A 72 2.22 13.19 -9.44
CA SER A 72 1.24 12.43 -10.22
C SER A 72 0.41 13.35 -11.13
N GLU A 73 -0.05 14.50 -10.61
CA GLU A 73 -0.82 15.49 -11.36
C GLU A 73 0.01 16.17 -12.47
N GLU A 74 1.28 16.51 -12.20
CA GLU A 74 2.12 17.25 -13.16
C GLU A 74 2.77 16.34 -14.21
N LYS A 75 3.19 15.14 -13.81
CA LYS A 75 4.02 14.23 -14.63
C LYS A 75 3.32 12.92 -15.00
N GLY A 76 2.13 12.68 -14.46
CA GLY A 76 1.36 11.46 -14.66
C GLY A 76 1.72 10.35 -13.68
N VAL A 77 0.73 9.51 -13.38
CA VAL A 77 0.85 8.37 -12.45
C VAL A 77 1.93 7.38 -12.90
N ASP A 78 2.10 7.18 -14.21
CA ASP A 78 3.15 6.31 -14.78
C ASP A 78 4.56 6.79 -14.40
N THR A 79 4.78 8.11 -14.36
CA THR A 79 6.07 8.69 -13.95
C THR A 79 6.33 8.47 -12.47
N LEU A 80 5.30 8.66 -11.63
CA LEU A 80 5.40 8.42 -10.21
C LEU A 80 5.70 6.94 -9.92
N TYR A 81 4.96 6.04 -10.56
CA TYR A 81 5.14 4.59 -10.45
C TYR A 81 6.56 4.17 -10.86
N ALA A 82 7.01 4.58 -12.05
CA ALA A 82 8.34 4.24 -12.54
C ALA A 82 9.45 4.77 -11.62
N SER A 83 9.28 5.98 -11.08
CA SER A 83 10.23 6.58 -10.14
C SER A 83 10.30 5.81 -8.82
N ALA A 84 9.16 5.35 -8.31
CA ALA A 84 9.09 4.53 -7.10
C ALA A 84 9.78 3.18 -7.29
N ILE A 85 9.45 2.44 -8.36
CA ILE A 85 10.11 1.16 -8.69
C ILE A 85 11.63 1.33 -8.83
N ALA A 86 12.08 2.42 -9.45
CA ALA A 86 13.51 2.70 -9.61
C ALA A 86 14.22 3.00 -8.28
N ALA A 87 13.52 3.53 -7.27
CA ALA A 87 14.09 3.80 -5.95
C ALA A 87 14.11 2.57 -5.01
N LEU A 88 13.21 1.61 -5.22
CA LEU A 88 13.07 0.41 -4.38
C LEU A 88 14.03 -0.72 -4.80
N GLN A 89 15.32 -0.55 -4.50
CA GLN A 89 16.36 -1.52 -4.90
C GLN A 89 16.56 -2.67 -3.90
N GLU A 90 16.25 -2.45 -2.62
CA GLU A 90 16.46 -3.42 -1.54
C GLU A 90 15.18 -4.26 -1.30
N GLU A 91 15.36 -5.50 -0.83
CA GLU A 91 14.27 -6.46 -0.60
C GLU A 91 13.22 -5.94 0.39
N THR A 92 13.65 -5.49 1.57
CA THR A 92 12.73 -5.04 2.63
C THR A 92 11.84 -3.85 2.21
N PRO A 93 12.35 -2.76 1.62
CA PRO A 93 11.50 -1.69 1.09
C PRO A 93 10.50 -2.13 0.03
N ARG A 94 10.86 -3.10 -0.83
CA ARG A 94 9.93 -3.63 -1.85
C ARG A 94 8.74 -4.31 -1.19
N GLU A 95 9.00 -5.15 -0.19
CA GLU A 95 7.93 -5.84 0.55
C GLU A 95 7.02 -4.86 1.28
N ILE A 96 7.58 -3.80 1.88
CA ILE A 96 6.79 -2.77 2.56
C ILE A 96 5.93 -1.98 1.57
N ALA A 97 6.49 -1.63 0.41
CA ALA A 97 5.72 -0.99 -0.66
C ALA A 97 4.58 -1.89 -1.17
N PHE A 98 4.82 -3.20 -1.25
CA PHE A 98 3.81 -4.18 -1.63
C PHE A 98 2.71 -4.29 -0.57
N THR A 99 3.07 -4.39 0.72
CA THR A 99 2.12 -4.34 1.84
C THR A 99 1.29 -3.05 1.84
N MET A 100 1.92 -1.91 1.56
CA MET A 100 1.25 -0.61 1.44
C MET A 100 0.16 -0.65 0.36
N ALA A 101 0.50 -1.12 -0.85
CA ALA A 101 -0.48 -1.23 -1.94
C ALA A 101 -1.65 -2.15 -1.58
N ILE A 102 -1.38 -3.29 -0.96
CA ILE A 102 -2.41 -4.25 -0.55
C ILE A 102 -3.38 -3.64 0.46
N ALA A 103 -2.85 -2.94 1.47
CA ALA A 103 -3.67 -2.32 2.50
C ALA A 103 -4.59 -1.23 1.91
N VAL A 104 -4.07 -0.45 0.96
CA VAL A 104 -4.84 0.58 0.25
C VAL A 104 -5.96 -0.06 -0.59
N ILE A 105 -5.64 -1.01 -1.47
CA ILE A 105 -6.62 -1.69 -2.35
C ILE A 105 -7.73 -2.38 -1.54
N GLN A 106 -7.43 -2.94 -0.37
CA GLN A 106 -8.44 -3.61 0.44
C GLN A 106 -9.34 -2.66 1.25
N ALA A 107 -8.98 -1.38 1.36
CA ALA A 107 -9.56 -0.47 2.34
C ALA A 107 -11.07 -0.24 2.13
N ASN A 108 -11.52 -0.16 0.88
CA ASN A 108 -12.93 0.08 0.54
C ASN A 108 -13.77 -1.24 0.51
N GLY A 109 -13.13 -2.40 0.68
CA GLY A 109 -13.76 -3.73 0.68
C GLY A 109 -14.19 -4.26 -0.69
N GLN A 110 -13.80 -3.61 -1.79
CA GLN A 110 -14.09 -4.03 -3.17
C GLN A 110 -12.81 -3.94 -4.00
N ILE A 111 -12.44 -5.04 -4.66
CA ILE A 111 -11.29 -5.05 -5.57
C ILE A 111 -11.82 -4.99 -7.00
N THR A 112 -11.44 -3.95 -7.72
CA THR A 112 -11.72 -3.74 -9.14
C THR A 112 -10.77 -4.58 -10.01
N PRO A 113 -11.13 -4.89 -11.27
CA PRO A 113 -10.21 -5.52 -12.22
C PRO A 113 -8.91 -4.73 -12.43
N GLU A 114 -8.99 -3.39 -12.41
CA GLU A 114 -7.86 -2.49 -12.55
C GLU A 114 -6.87 -2.61 -11.38
N GLU A 115 -7.36 -2.71 -10.15
CA GLU A 115 -6.55 -2.95 -8.96
C GLU A 115 -5.93 -4.36 -8.94
N GLU A 116 -6.67 -5.38 -9.40
CA GLU A 116 -6.15 -6.74 -9.53
C GLU A 116 -5.00 -6.79 -10.56
N ASP A 117 -5.17 -6.12 -11.70
CA ASP A 117 -4.12 -5.97 -12.72
C ASP A 117 -2.91 -5.19 -12.17
N PHE A 118 -3.15 -4.12 -11.41
CA PHE A 118 -2.08 -3.35 -10.74
C PHE A 118 -1.30 -4.21 -9.74
N PHE A 119 -2.00 -4.97 -8.88
CA PHE A 119 -1.39 -5.85 -7.90
C PHE A 119 -0.42 -6.86 -8.53
N HIS A 120 -0.86 -7.52 -9.61
CA HIS A 120 -0.01 -8.46 -10.34
C HIS A 120 1.19 -7.78 -11.00
N ALA A 121 0.98 -6.63 -11.62
CA ALA A 121 2.05 -5.85 -12.25
C ALA A 121 3.08 -5.34 -11.22
N LEU A 122 2.62 -4.93 -10.05
CA LEU A 122 3.45 -4.44 -8.96
C LEU A 122 4.33 -5.56 -8.40
N LYS A 123 3.76 -6.75 -8.16
CA LYS A 123 4.52 -7.93 -7.71
C LYS A 123 5.68 -8.25 -8.67
N GLU A 124 5.40 -8.27 -9.97
CA GLU A 124 6.42 -8.50 -11.00
C GLU A 124 7.48 -7.37 -11.02
N ALA A 125 7.06 -6.11 -10.93
CA ALA A 125 7.96 -4.96 -10.97
C ALA A 125 8.88 -4.86 -9.74
N LEU A 126 8.39 -5.29 -8.58
CA LEU A 126 9.16 -5.34 -7.34
C LEU A 126 9.99 -6.62 -7.21
N ASP A 127 9.91 -7.55 -8.17
CA ASP A 127 10.62 -8.84 -8.15
C ASP A 127 10.29 -9.66 -6.89
N ILE A 128 9.00 -9.68 -6.51
CA ILE A 128 8.49 -10.45 -5.38
C ILE A 128 8.01 -11.82 -5.88
N SER A 129 8.57 -12.90 -5.34
CA SER A 129 8.15 -14.27 -5.66
C SER A 129 6.74 -14.57 -5.16
N ASP A 130 6.02 -15.48 -5.82
CA ASP A 130 4.69 -15.94 -5.41
C ASP A 130 4.64 -16.39 -3.93
N ASP A 131 5.56 -17.27 -3.51
CA ASP A 131 5.64 -17.74 -2.11
C ASP A 131 5.78 -16.58 -1.10
N ARG A 132 6.46 -15.51 -1.50
CA ARG A 132 6.65 -14.35 -0.63
C ARG A 132 5.43 -13.44 -0.61
N ALA A 133 4.80 -13.24 -1.75
CA ALA A 133 3.53 -12.50 -1.85
C ALA A 133 2.44 -13.18 -1.02
N ASP A 134 2.32 -14.51 -1.09
CA ASP A 134 1.38 -15.29 -0.28
C ASP A 134 1.66 -15.12 1.22
N ALA A 135 2.94 -15.19 1.63
CA ALA A 135 3.31 -14.97 3.02
C ALA A 135 3.02 -13.56 3.54
N ILE A 136 3.12 -12.53 2.68
CA ILE A 136 2.74 -11.15 3.02
C ILE A 136 1.22 -11.04 3.17
N LEU A 137 0.45 -11.62 2.25
CA LEU A 137 -1.01 -11.64 2.33
C LEU A 137 -1.49 -12.34 3.60
N ASP A 138 -0.93 -13.50 3.93
CA ASP A 138 -1.24 -14.24 5.17
C ASP A 138 -0.97 -13.37 6.40
N SER A 139 0.18 -12.67 6.44
CA SER A 139 0.52 -11.77 7.55
C SER A 139 -0.47 -10.61 7.71
N ILE A 140 -0.98 -10.05 6.62
CA ILE A 140 -1.98 -8.97 6.65
C ILE A 140 -3.31 -9.52 7.16
N LEU A 141 -3.74 -10.68 6.66
CA LEU A 141 -4.97 -11.34 7.11
C LEU A 141 -4.93 -11.71 8.59
N GLU A 142 -3.81 -12.21 9.09
CA GLU A 142 -3.61 -12.47 10.52
C GLU A 142 -3.72 -11.19 11.35
N SER A 143 -3.10 -10.09 10.89
CA SER A 143 -3.19 -8.79 11.57
C SER A 143 -4.63 -8.27 11.64
N LEU A 144 -5.42 -8.45 10.58
CA LEU A 144 -6.83 -8.06 10.53
C LEU A 144 -7.71 -8.98 11.40
N ALA A 145 -7.45 -10.29 11.40
CA ALA A 145 -8.19 -11.26 12.21
C ALA A 145 -8.03 -11.03 13.72
N LEU A 146 -6.94 -10.40 14.16
CA LEU A 146 -6.74 -10.01 15.55
C LEU A 146 -7.59 -8.81 16.00
N VAL A 147 -8.17 -8.06 15.06
CA VAL A 147 -9.12 -6.95 15.35
C VAL A 147 -10.53 -7.48 15.61
N ASP A 148 -10.83 -8.71 15.18
CA ASP A 148 -12.12 -9.40 15.32
C ASP A 148 -12.25 -10.28 16.58
N ASP A 149 -11.44 -10.04 17.64
CA ASP A 149 -11.74 -10.52 19.00
C ASP A 149 -12.44 -9.40 19.82
N PRO A 150 -13.77 -9.21 19.68
CA PRO A 150 -14.49 -8.39 20.63
C PRO A 150 -14.44 -9.15 21.96
N GLY A 151 -13.60 -8.67 22.88
CA GLY A 151 -13.47 -9.15 24.27
C GLY A 151 -14.75 -9.02 25.14
N TRP A 152 -15.92 -9.23 24.54
CA TRP A 152 -17.25 -9.30 25.12
C TRP A 152 -18.03 -10.56 24.71
N ILE A 153 -17.50 -11.45 23.88
CA ILE A 153 -18.08 -12.81 23.72
C ILE A 153 -17.33 -13.80 24.61
N GLU A 154 -17.54 -13.67 25.91
CA GLU A 154 -17.84 -14.82 26.80
C GLU A 154 -18.44 -14.30 28.13
N GLU A 155 -19.56 -13.56 28.06
CA GLU A 155 -20.52 -13.44 29.19
C GLU A 155 -21.77 -14.32 28.94
N VAL A 156 -21.60 -15.53 28.39
CA VAL A 156 -22.72 -16.50 28.26
C VAL A 156 -22.31 -17.97 28.44
N ALA A 157 -21.18 -18.25 29.12
CA ALA A 157 -20.72 -19.63 29.36
C ALA A 157 -20.49 -20.00 30.84
N THR A 158 -21.05 -19.26 31.80
CA THR A 158 -21.31 -19.80 33.15
C THR A 158 -22.73 -19.45 33.59
N GLY A 159 -23.69 -20.05 32.90
CA GLY A 159 -24.91 -20.45 33.57
C GLY A 159 -24.57 -21.61 34.50
N GLU A 160 -24.19 -21.29 35.73
CA GLU A 160 -24.42 -22.20 36.86
C GLU A 160 -25.37 -21.50 37.83
N GLU A 161 -26.63 -21.88 37.72
CA GLU A 161 -27.54 -21.87 38.86
C GLU A 161 -26.93 -22.73 39.97
N GLY A 162 -26.83 -22.16 41.17
CA GLY A 162 -26.45 -22.83 42.41
C GLY A 162 -26.77 -21.97 43.62
#